data_AF-A0A836VRP8-F1
#
_entry.id   AF-A0A836VRP8-F1
#
_cell.length_a   1.000
_cell.length_b   1.000
_cell.length_c   1.000
_cell.angle_alpha   90.00
_cell.angle_beta   90.00
_cell.angle_gamma   90.00
#
_symmetry.space_group_name_H-M   'P 1'
#
loop_
_entity.id
_entity.type
_entity.pdbx_description
1 polymer ?
#
loop_
_entity_poly.entity_id
_entity_poly.type
_entity_poly.pdbx_seq_one_letter_code
_entity_poly.pdbx_strand_id
1 'polypeptide(L)'
;FGDVEKALKSMEFVIVQDTYMTDTVSFADVVLPSASHLEKDGTFTSIERRIQRVRKAYEPSYSSKPDWVIIQEIARRIDYNMHYLSPKDIMDEIRRLVPIYGGITYDRLDRGEALYLPVVDSTGAGTPILYADDIKNGSANMCFYAAE
;
A
#
# COMPACT_ATOMS: atom_id res chain seq x y z
N PHE A 1 -0.83 21.23 15.25
CA PHE A 1 0.20 21.48 14.22
C PHE A 1 1.59 21.74 14.82
N GLY A 2 1.72 22.53 15.89
CA GLY A 2 3.04 22.82 16.48
C GLY A 2 3.82 21.61 17.03
N ASP A 3 3.15 20.53 17.43
CA ASP A 3 3.83 19.35 18.00
C ASP A 3 4.57 18.54 16.94
N VAL A 4 4.04 18.43 15.72
CA VAL A 4 4.70 17.71 14.61
C VAL A 4 5.93 18.48 14.13
N GLU A 5 5.82 19.80 13.99
CA GLU A 5 6.94 20.65 13.58
C GLU A 5 8.10 20.57 14.59
N LYS A 6 7.79 20.66 15.90
CA LYS A 6 8.79 20.50 16.95
C LYS A 6 9.46 19.13 16.90
N ALA A 7 8.67 18.07 16.68
CA ALA A 7 9.20 16.72 16.55
C ALA A 7 10.18 16.62 15.37
N LEU A 8 9.79 17.08 14.18
CA LEU A 8 10.64 17.05 12.99
C LEU A 8 11.94 17.85 13.19
N LYS A 9 11.88 19.05 13.77
CA LYS A 9 13.06 19.87 14.07
C LYS A 9 13.98 19.28 15.13
N SER A 10 13.47 18.36 15.96
CA SER A 10 14.26 17.70 17.01
C SER A 10 14.94 16.41 16.55
N MET A 11 14.58 15.89 15.37
CA MET A 11 15.21 14.70 14.81
C MET A 11 16.64 15.01 14.35
N GLU A 12 17.55 14.04 14.50
CA GLU A 12 18.92 14.16 14.02
C GLU A 12 19.00 14.09 12.49
N PHE A 13 18.09 13.33 11.87
CA PHE A 13 18.07 13.13 10.43
C PHE A 13 16.65 12.81 9.94
N VAL A 14 16.20 13.51 8.90
CA VAL A 14 14.87 13.38 8.32
C VAL A 14 14.98 13.12 6.81
N ILE A 15 14.45 11.96 6.39
CA ILE A 15 14.25 11.64 4.98
C ILE A 15 12.78 11.89 4.64
N VAL A 16 12.52 12.63 3.57
CA VAL A 16 11.17 12.79 3.01
C VAL A 16 11.13 12.20 1.61
N GLN A 17 10.25 11.22 1.41
CA GLN A 17 9.95 10.65 0.11
C GLN A 17 8.60 11.20 -0.37
N ASP A 18 8.64 12.07 -1.37
CA ASP A 18 7.46 12.79 -1.86
C ASP A 18 7.52 12.97 -3.38
N THR A 19 6.36 13.16 -3.98
CA THR A 19 6.20 13.49 -5.40
C THR A 19 6.26 15.00 -5.62
N TYR A 20 5.93 15.81 -4.60
CA TYR A 20 5.87 17.26 -4.69
C TYR A 20 6.64 17.96 -3.56
N MET A 21 6.94 19.24 -3.75
CA MET A 21 7.47 20.10 -2.69
C MET A 21 6.36 20.48 -1.72
N THR A 22 6.22 19.72 -0.63
CA THR A 22 5.24 19.96 0.43
C THR A 22 5.87 20.69 1.61
N ASP A 23 5.05 21.21 2.54
CA ASP A 23 5.55 21.86 3.76
C ASP A 23 6.46 20.93 4.57
N THR A 24 6.20 19.62 4.56
CA THR A 24 7.02 18.60 5.22
C THR A 24 8.42 18.52 4.62
N VAL A 25 8.56 18.71 3.31
CA VAL A 25 9.86 18.66 2.61
C VAL A 25 10.80 19.77 3.12
N SER A 26 10.27 20.89 3.60
CA SER A 26 11.09 21.98 4.16
C SER A 26 11.86 21.60 5.42
N PHE A 27 11.49 20.51 6.08
CA PHE A 27 12.17 19.96 7.27
C PHE A 27 13.11 18.79 6.94
N ALA A 28 13.23 18.40 5.67
CA ALA A 28 14.01 17.23 5.28
C ALA A 28 15.50 17.55 5.13
N ASP A 29 16.36 16.66 5.60
CA ASP A 29 17.79 16.66 5.27
C ASP A 29 18.03 16.04 3.90
N VAL A 30 17.23 15.03 3.54
CA VAL A 30 17.26 14.35 2.25
C VAL A 30 15.87 14.19 1.68
N VAL A 31 15.71 14.58 0.41
CA VAL A 31 14.48 14.39 -0.36
C VAL A 31 14.68 13.29 -1.38
N LEU A 32 13.81 12.28 -1.36
CA LEU A 32 13.81 11.18 -2.32
C LEU A 32 12.59 11.32 -3.26
N PRO A 33 12.79 11.71 -4.53
CA PRO A 33 11.67 11.97 -5.43
C PRO A 33 10.95 10.67 -5.80
N SER A 34 9.67 10.57 -5.42
CA SER A 34 8.82 9.42 -5.77
C SER A 34 7.99 9.68 -7.01
N ALA A 35 7.75 8.62 -7.78
CA ALA A 35 6.87 8.67 -8.95
C ALA A 35 5.40 8.81 -8.54
N SER A 36 4.66 9.62 -9.29
CA SER A 36 3.22 9.77 -9.09
C SER A 36 2.46 8.48 -9.39
N HIS A 37 1.19 8.40 -8.99
CA HIS A 37 0.34 7.24 -9.28
C HIS A 37 0.15 6.97 -10.79
N LEU A 38 0.33 7.98 -11.65
CA LEU A 38 0.25 7.83 -13.10
C LEU A 38 1.56 7.31 -13.71
N GLU A 39 2.66 7.40 -12.98
CA GLU A 39 4.01 7.03 -13.43
C GLU A 39 4.46 5.67 -12.87
N LYS A 40 3.61 5.02 -12.05
CA LYS A 40 3.93 3.74 -11.43
C LYS A 40 2.83 2.71 -11.62
N ASP A 41 3.26 1.47 -11.47
CA ASP A 41 2.41 0.29 -11.54
C ASP A 41 2.14 -0.21 -10.11
N GLY A 42 0.93 -0.73 -9.85
CA GLY A 42 0.60 -1.31 -8.56
C GLY A 42 -0.88 -1.58 -8.36
N THR A 43 -1.31 -1.46 -7.10
CA THR A 43 -2.70 -1.61 -6.69
C THR A 43 -3.08 -0.61 -5.59
N PHE A 44 -4.33 -0.15 -5.60
CA PHE A 44 -4.94 0.54 -4.45
C PHE A 44 -6.04 -0.32 -3.85
N THR A 45 -6.22 -0.23 -2.53
CA THR A 45 -7.38 -0.79 -1.83
C THR A 45 -8.31 0.37 -1.46
N SER A 46 -9.56 0.32 -1.92
CA SER A 46 -10.56 1.33 -1.61
C SER A 46 -11.15 1.17 -0.20
N ILE A 47 -11.97 2.14 0.21
CA ILE A 47 -12.69 2.13 1.49
C ILE A 47 -13.63 0.92 1.64
N GLU A 48 -14.19 0.41 0.53
CA GLU A 48 -15.03 -0.79 0.50
C GLU A 48 -14.21 -2.09 0.48
N ARG A 49 -12.88 -1.99 0.68
CA ARG A 49 -11.91 -3.09 0.61
C ARG A 49 -11.72 -3.70 -0.79
N ARG A 50 -12.17 -3.01 -1.84
CA ARG A 50 -11.95 -3.44 -3.22
C ARG A 50 -10.54 -3.11 -3.66
N ILE A 51 -9.85 -4.09 -4.21
CA ILE A 51 -8.52 -3.91 -4.78
C ILE A 51 -8.64 -3.53 -6.25
N GLN A 52 -7.91 -2.49 -6.63
CA GLN A 52 -7.96 -1.88 -7.95
C GLN A 52 -6.56 -1.82 -8.54
N ARG A 53 -6.45 -2.23 -9.81
CA ARG A 53 -5.20 -2.22 -10.56
C ARG A 53 -4.83 -0.79 -10.98
N VAL A 54 -3.61 -0.36 -10.64
CA VAL A 54 -3.03 0.92 -11.08
C VAL A 54 -1.99 0.64 -12.15
N ARG A 55 -2.21 1.15 -13.36
CA ARG A 55 -1.29 0.95 -14.49
C ARG A 55 -0.52 2.22 -14.78
N LYS A 56 0.76 2.05 -15.07
CA LYS A 56 1.62 3.13 -15.51
C LYS A 56 1.09 3.72 -16.82
N ALA A 57 0.81 5.02 -16.83
CA ALA A 57 0.38 5.79 -17.99
C ALA A 57 1.52 6.64 -18.59
N TYR A 58 2.46 7.10 -17.74
CA TYR A 58 3.64 7.87 -18.15
C TYR A 58 4.91 7.23 -17.59
N GLU A 59 6.05 7.49 -18.22
CA GLU A 59 7.34 7.12 -17.61
C GLU A 59 7.65 8.07 -16.44
N PRO A 60 8.31 7.59 -15.36
CA PRO A 60 8.75 8.43 -14.27
C PRO A 60 9.57 9.63 -14.77
N SER A 61 9.16 10.83 -14.36
CA SER A 61 9.83 12.07 -14.75
C SER A 61 11.16 12.25 -14.02
N TYR A 62 12.15 12.84 -14.70
CA TYR A 62 13.46 13.21 -14.13
C TYR A 62 14.17 12.03 -13.43
N SER A 63 14.54 12.21 -12.16
CA SER A 63 15.16 11.21 -11.31
C SER A 63 14.15 10.49 -10.40
N SER A 64 12.85 10.70 -10.61
CA SER A 64 11.82 10.04 -9.79
C SER A 64 11.81 8.54 -10.05
N LYS A 65 11.48 7.77 -9.02
CA LYS A 65 11.36 6.31 -9.09
C LYS A 65 10.09 5.88 -8.39
N PRO A 66 9.47 4.75 -8.79
CA PRO A 66 8.43 4.13 -7.98
C PRO A 66 8.92 3.90 -6.55
N ASP A 67 8.07 4.16 -5.57
CA ASP A 67 8.43 4.15 -4.14
C ASP A 67 9.15 2.86 -3.70
N TRP A 68 8.68 1.72 -4.19
CA TRP A 68 9.25 0.41 -3.88
C TRP A 68 10.68 0.24 -4.42
N VAL A 69 11.02 0.89 -5.54
CA VAL A 69 12.39 0.86 -6.11
C VAL A 69 13.33 1.64 -5.21
N ILE A 70 12.90 2.80 -4.70
CA ILE A 70 13.68 3.63 -3.77
C ILE A 70 13.98 2.82 -2.50
N ILE A 71 12.97 2.20 -1.90
CA ILE A 71 13.11 1.37 -0.70
C ILE A 71 14.04 0.19 -0.96
N GLN A 72 13.87 -0.51 -2.09
CA GLN A 72 14.76 -1.62 -2.47
C GLN A 72 16.22 -1.17 -2.65
N GLU A 73 16.44 -0.01 -3.26
CA GLU A 73 17.77 0.57 -3.45
C GLU A 73 18.44 0.98 -2.15
N ILE A 74 17.68 1.46 -1.17
CA ILE A 74 18.16 1.73 0.19
C ILE A 74 18.51 0.41 0.87
N ALA A 75 17.61 -0.57 0.83
CA ALA A 75 17.81 -1.88 1.43
C ALA A 75 19.11 -2.55 0.94
N ARG A 76 19.37 -2.50 -0.37
CA ARG A 76 20.60 -3.03 -0.96
C ARG A 76 21.86 -2.30 -0.50
N ARG A 77 21.78 -1.00 -0.21
CA ARG A 77 22.93 -0.21 0.27
C ARG A 77 23.26 -0.46 1.74
N ILE A 78 22.31 -0.99 2.51
CA ILE A 78 22.52 -1.45 3.89
C ILE A 78 22.69 -2.98 3.96
N ASP A 79 23.16 -3.58 2.86
CA ASP A 79 23.44 -5.02 2.71
C ASP A 79 22.23 -5.95 2.95
N TYR A 80 21.00 -5.45 2.83
CA TYR A 80 19.80 -6.27 2.81
C TYR A 80 19.42 -6.64 1.38
N ASN A 81 19.41 -7.94 1.07
CA ASN A 81 19.11 -8.45 -0.26
C ASN A 81 17.60 -8.40 -0.56
N MET A 82 17.11 -7.21 -0.95
CA MET A 82 15.77 -7.02 -1.48
C MET A 82 15.78 -7.12 -3.02
N HIS A 83 15.00 -8.06 -3.57
CA HIS A 83 15.00 -8.34 -5.00
C HIS A 83 13.59 -8.61 -5.57
N TYR A 84 12.92 -7.52 -5.92
CA TYR A 84 11.68 -7.47 -6.70
C TYR A 84 11.97 -6.84 -8.06
N LEU A 85 11.37 -7.42 -9.11
CA LEU A 85 11.44 -6.91 -10.48
C LEU A 85 10.19 -6.11 -10.84
N SER A 86 9.09 -6.37 -10.14
CA SER A 86 7.80 -5.71 -10.38
C SER A 86 6.93 -5.65 -9.11
N PRO A 87 5.92 -4.77 -9.09
CA PRO A 87 4.87 -4.79 -8.06
C PRO A 87 4.10 -6.12 -7.95
N LYS A 88 4.08 -6.93 -9.03
CA LYS A 88 3.50 -8.29 -9.00
C LYS A 88 4.28 -9.19 -8.05
N ASP A 89 5.61 -9.13 -8.05
CA ASP A 89 6.45 -9.94 -7.16
C ASP A 89 6.19 -9.61 -5.69
N ILE A 90 6.00 -8.32 -5.39
CA ILE A 90 5.67 -7.81 -4.05
C ILE A 90 4.29 -8.32 -3.62
N MET A 91 3.28 -8.23 -4.49
CA MET A 91 1.95 -8.79 -4.21
C MET A 91 1.99 -10.31 -4.05
N ASP A 92 2.80 -10.99 -4.85
CA ASP A 92 3.00 -12.44 -4.73
C ASP A 92 3.61 -12.82 -3.38
N GLU A 93 4.49 -12.01 -2.80
CA GLU A 93 4.96 -12.19 -1.43
C GLU A 93 3.88 -11.89 -0.40
N ILE A 94 3.17 -10.75 -0.53
CA ILE A 94 2.08 -10.36 0.38
C ILE A 94 1.03 -11.47 0.47
N ARG A 95 0.54 -12.01 -0.66
CA ARG A 95 -0.48 -13.07 -0.65
C ARG A 95 0.01 -14.38 -0.04
N ARG A 96 1.32 -14.64 -0.05
CA ARG A 96 1.92 -15.82 0.60
C ARG A 96 1.98 -15.67 2.11
N LEU A 97 2.20 -14.45 2.61
CA LEU A 97 2.38 -14.16 4.03
C LEU A 97 1.08 -13.74 4.74
N VAL A 98 0.13 -13.15 4.00
CA VAL A 98 -1.07 -12.53 4.54
C VAL A 98 -2.31 -13.25 3.98
N PRO A 99 -2.96 -14.14 4.77
CA PRO A 99 -4.03 -15.01 4.27
C PRO A 99 -5.22 -14.30 3.62
N ILE A 100 -5.60 -13.10 4.11
CA ILE A 100 -6.71 -12.34 3.50
C ILE A 100 -6.40 -11.86 2.08
N TYR A 101 -5.14 -11.90 1.65
CA TYR A 101 -4.70 -11.58 0.29
C TYR A 101 -4.48 -12.84 -0.59
N GLY A 102 -4.63 -14.05 -0.05
CA GLY A 102 -4.15 -15.30 -0.66
C GLY A 102 -4.58 -15.53 -2.11
N GLY A 103 -5.80 -15.12 -2.44
CA GLY A 103 -6.41 -15.26 -3.77
C GLY A 103 -6.14 -14.13 -4.75
N ILE A 104 -5.43 -13.08 -4.36
CA ILE A 104 -5.19 -11.91 -5.22
C ILE A 104 -3.99 -12.20 -6.11
N THR A 105 -4.20 -12.07 -7.42
CA THR A 105 -3.12 -12.09 -8.39
C THR A 105 -3.30 -10.95 -9.38
N TYR A 106 -2.20 -10.46 -9.94
CA TYR A 106 -2.26 -9.41 -10.96
C TYR A 106 -3.07 -9.86 -12.17
N ASP A 107 -2.96 -11.13 -12.56
CA ASP A 107 -3.70 -11.68 -13.70
C ASP A 107 -5.23 -11.60 -13.51
N ARG A 108 -5.73 -11.80 -12.28
CA ARG A 108 -7.16 -11.61 -11.96
C ARG A 108 -7.57 -10.14 -12.05
N LEU A 109 -6.75 -9.25 -11.48
CA LEU A 109 -6.98 -7.81 -11.54
C LEU A 109 -6.92 -7.28 -12.98
N ASP A 110 -6.05 -7.86 -13.81
CA ASP A 110 -5.89 -7.50 -15.22
C ASP A 110 -7.07 -7.95 -16.08
N ARG A 111 -7.75 -9.04 -15.70
CA ARG A 111 -9.05 -9.42 -16.27
C ARG A 111 -10.22 -8.54 -15.83
N GLY A 112 -9.98 -7.57 -14.95
CA GLY A 112 -11.02 -6.66 -14.45
C GLY A 112 -11.90 -7.27 -13.36
N GLU A 113 -11.48 -8.37 -12.72
CA GLU A 113 -12.22 -8.95 -11.60
C GLU A 113 -12.32 -7.94 -10.44
N ALA A 114 -13.53 -7.82 -9.86
CA ALA A 114 -13.75 -7.01 -8.67
C ALA A 114 -13.44 -7.86 -7.43
N LEU A 115 -12.26 -7.66 -6.84
CA LEU A 115 -11.80 -8.43 -5.68
C LEU A 115 -11.95 -7.62 -4.40
N TYR A 116 -12.70 -8.15 -3.42
CA TYR A 116 -12.98 -7.51 -2.15
C TYR A 116 -12.34 -8.30 -1.02
N LEU A 117 -11.46 -7.67 -0.23
CA LEU A 117 -10.85 -8.35 0.90
C LEU A 117 -11.92 -8.74 1.95
N PRO A 118 -11.80 -9.92 2.60
CA PRO A 118 -10.80 -10.97 2.33
C PRO A 118 -11.00 -11.73 1.01
N VAL A 119 -9.90 -12.06 0.34
CA VAL A 119 -9.86 -12.95 -0.83
C VAL A 119 -8.92 -14.10 -0.48
N VAL A 120 -9.45 -15.14 0.16
CA VAL A 120 -8.63 -16.22 0.76
C VAL A 120 -8.02 -17.13 -0.29
N ASP A 121 -8.77 -17.43 -1.35
CA ASP A 121 -8.34 -18.29 -2.45
C ASP A 121 -8.66 -17.67 -3.81
N SER A 122 -8.16 -18.30 -4.87
CA SER A 122 -8.31 -17.82 -6.24
C SER A 122 -9.73 -17.99 -6.82
N THR A 123 -10.70 -18.43 -6.02
CA THR A 123 -12.09 -18.66 -6.43
C THR A 123 -13.00 -17.52 -5.93
N GLY A 124 -13.89 -17.04 -6.81
CA GLY A 124 -14.87 -16.01 -6.45
C GLY A 124 -14.29 -14.61 -6.15
N ALA A 125 -15.17 -13.64 -5.91
CA ALA A 125 -14.81 -12.23 -5.77
C ALA A 125 -14.22 -11.83 -4.39
N GLY A 126 -14.00 -12.79 -3.49
CA GLY A 126 -13.72 -12.52 -2.07
C GLY A 126 -15.00 -12.19 -1.29
N THR A 127 -14.93 -11.23 -0.37
CA THR A 127 -16.03 -10.89 0.56
C THR A 127 -16.48 -9.42 0.41
N PRO A 128 -17.43 -9.13 -0.51
CA PRO A 128 -17.95 -7.77 -0.69
C PRO A 128 -18.62 -7.21 0.57
N ILE A 129 -19.41 -8.03 1.27
CA ILE A 129 -20.11 -7.66 2.49
C ILE A 129 -19.59 -8.54 3.64
N LEU A 130 -18.97 -7.92 4.65
CA LEU A 130 -18.59 -8.62 5.86
C LEU A 130 -19.81 -8.89 6.74
N TYR A 131 -19.76 -10.00 7.47
CA TYR A 131 -20.77 -10.37 8.45
C TYR A 131 -22.18 -10.55 7.87
N ALA A 132 -22.28 -10.87 6.58
CA ALA A 132 -23.56 -11.12 5.92
C ALA A 132 -24.32 -12.31 6.53
N ASP A 133 -23.57 -13.35 6.93
CA ASP A 133 -24.13 -14.59 7.48
C ASP A 133 -24.12 -14.62 9.02
N ASP A 134 -23.05 -14.12 9.67
CA ASP A 134 -22.93 -14.02 11.13
C ASP A 134 -21.92 -12.91 11.50
N ILE A 135 -22.17 -12.24 12.63
CA ILE A 135 -21.37 -11.13 13.16
C ILE A 135 -20.32 -11.62 14.17
N LYS A 136 -20.32 -12.92 14.52
CA LYS A 136 -19.34 -13.50 15.44
C LYS A 136 -17.91 -13.39 14.91
N ASN A 137 -17.17 -12.42 15.43
CA ASN A 137 -15.73 -12.31 15.23
C ASN A 137 -15.04 -12.96 16.43
N GLY A 138 -14.93 -14.29 16.41
CA GLY A 138 -14.60 -15.08 17.61
C GLY A 138 -15.76 -15.14 18.61
N SER A 139 -15.50 -15.01 19.91
CA SER A 139 -16.51 -15.10 20.98
C SER A 139 -17.38 -13.82 21.14
N ALA A 140 -17.12 -12.78 20.35
CA ALA A 140 -17.77 -11.48 20.51
C ALA A 140 -19.06 -11.38 19.68
N ASN A 141 -20.18 -11.08 20.37
CA ASN A 141 -21.46 -10.77 19.75
C ASN A 141 -21.50 -9.28 19.32
N MET A 142 -22.45 -8.91 18.45
CA MET A 142 -22.73 -7.51 18.16
C MET A 142 -23.08 -6.76 19.46
N CYS A 143 -22.31 -5.73 19.79
CA CYS A 143 -22.54 -4.90 20.97
C CYS A 143 -23.52 -3.77 20.63
N PHE A 144 -24.65 -3.73 21.32
CA PHE A 144 -25.57 -2.61 21.28
C PHE A 144 -25.20 -1.61 22.37
N TYR A 145 -25.11 -0.33 22.00
CA TYR A 145 -24.95 0.77 22.94
C TYR A 145 -26.26 1.56 22.94
N ALA A 146 -26.75 1.93 24.13
CA ALA A 146 -27.86 2.86 24.22
C ALA A 146 -27.41 4.21 23.64
N ALA A 147 -28.25 4.82 22.80
CA ALA A 147 -28.04 6.20 22.40
C ALA A 147 -28.45 7.10 23.56
N GLU A 148 -27.51 7.90 24.06
CA GLU A 148 -27.80 9.04 24.95
C GLU A 148 -28.33 10.23 24.15
#